data_AF-A0A7Z7IFS1-F1
#
_entry.id   AF-A0A7Z7IFS1-F1
#
_cell.length_a   1.000
_cell.length_b   1.000
_cell.length_c   1.000
_cell.angle_alpha   90.00
_cell.angle_beta   90.00
_cell.angle_gamma   90.00
#
_symmetry.space_group_name_H-M   'P 1'
#
loop_
_entity.id
_entity.type
_entity.pdbx_description
1 polymer ?
#
loop_
_entity_poly.entity_id
_entity_poly.type
_entity_poly.pdbx_seq_one_letter_code
_entity_poly.pdbx_strand_id
1 'polypeptide(L)'
;MSTPLLADERLIEKLLAHLRAEGYSLRIQRWYPARVRPFLNYCRRNGLSIETVVSGHVTQFLRGQYRRSRKRNSNLPPLQQWRHRYTGAINMMLRLVRGAWPVPDPPSNAIEGFHRDIVMEYDTWLRELRGLHPLTRAKRAKHALQFLTSLGQRADPQGLKYLSVHELDAYLKQCCVGLRRASIEDRTVCLRDFLRHLWRTGRTATDLAGTVIGPRIYEHEGIPVALRTEDVTRVLEVTRKDLSPVGLRDYAILSLLSTYGLRAAEVVNLRLEDIDWRRDMLRVRHTKTGTSSELPLLREPGEAVLRYVEKARPPSVYREADSKAKCNTYLV
;
A
#
# COMPACT_ATOMS: atom_id res chain seq x y z
N MET A 1 -23.15 20.57 -27.03
CA MET A 1 -23.20 19.13 -26.63
C MET A 1 -21.86 18.49 -26.96
N SER A 2 -20.96 18.34 -25.99
CA SER A 2 -19.66 17.69 -26.21
C SER A 2 -19.85 16.18 -26.40
N THR A 3 -19.34 15.62 -27.50
CA THR A 3 -19.45 14.18 -27.80
C THR A 3 -18.77 13.32 -26.71
N PRO A 4 -19.33 12.16 -26.33
CA PRO A 4 -18.80 11.33 -25.23
C PRO A 4 -17.36 10.81 -25.43
N LEU A 5 -16.88 10.78 -26.68
CA LEU A 5 -15.48 10.46 -26.99
C LEU A 5 -14.53 11.60 -26.59
N LEU A 6 -14.99 12.85 -26.73
CA LEU A 6 -14.23 14.05 -26.41
C LEU A 6 -14.06 14.22 -24.89
N ALA A 7 -15.05 13.77 -24.11
CA ALA A 7 -14.96 13.74 -22.64
C ALA A 7 -13.93 12.73 -22.13
N ASP A 8 -13.90 11.52 -22.70
CA ASP A 8 -12.91 10.49 -22.34
C ASP A 8 -11.48 10.93 -22.64
N GLU A 9 -11.24 11.58 -23.79
CA GLU A 9 -9.91 12.08 -24.13
C GLU A 9 -9.45 13.16 -23.16
N ARG A 10 -10.33 14.08 -22.75
CA ARG A 10 -10.01 15.09 -21.72
C ARG A 10 -9.62 14.45 -20.38
N LEU A 11 -10.27 13.36 -19.98
CA LEU A 11 -9.89 12.61 -18.77
C LEU A 11 -8.49 12.00 -18.91
N ILE A 12 -8.20 11.38 -20.07
CA ILE A 12 -6.89 10.80 -20.36
C ILE A 12 -5.80 11.88 -20.37
N GLU A 13 -6.07 13.05 -20.94
CA GLU A 13 -5.16 14.21 -20.91
C GLU A 13 -4.92 14.69 -19.47
N LYS A 14 -5.97 14.79 -18.64
CA LYS A 14 -5.83 15.12 -17.21
C LYS A 14 -4.95 14.10 -16.47
N LEU A 15 -5.12 12.81 -16.73
CA LEU A 15 -4.27 11.76 -16.18
C LEU A 15 -2.81 11.91 -16.65
N LEU A 16 -2.58 12.16 -17.94
CA LEU A 16 -1.25 12.37 -18.49
C LEU A 16 -0.55 13.60 -17.89
N ALA A 17 -1.26 14.71 -17.77
CA ALA A 17 -0.76 15.94 -17.16
C ALA A 17 -0.35 15.69 -15.70
N HIS A 18 -1.19 14.98 -14.93
CA HIS A 18 -0.85 14.60 -13.56
C HIS A 18 0.37 13.69 -13.49
N LEU A 19 0.45 12.65 -14.35
CA LEU A 19 1.61 11.74 -14.37
C LEU A 19 2.92 12.48 -14.69
N ARG A 20 2.88 13.49 -15.57
CA ARG A 20 4.03 14.34 -15.88
C ARG A 20 4.41 15.24 -14.71
N ALA A 21 3.43 15.89 -14.10
CA ALA A 21 3.64 16.80 -12.97
C ALA A 21 4.24 16.07 -11.76
N GLU A 22 3.80 14.85 -11.48
CA GLU A 22 4.32 14.00 -10.40
C GLU A 22 5.60 13.22 -10.78
N GLY A 23 6.18 13.47 -11.95
CA GLY A 23 7.47 12.87 -12.35
C GLY A 23 7.44 11.36 -12.60
N TYR A 24 6.28 10.78 -12.94
CA TYR A 24 6.22 9.35 -13.29
C TYR A 24 7.01 9.05 -14.56
N SER A 25 7.62 7.86 -14.64
CA SER A 25 8.42 7.44 -15.80
C SER A 25 7.63 7.42 -17.11
N LEU A 26 8.32 7.62 -18.24
CA LEU A 26 7.72 7.57 -19.58
C LEU A 26 6.95 6.27 -19.84
N ARG A 27 7.43 5.15 -19.29
CA ARG A 27 6.74 3.86 -19.36
C ARG A 27 5.37 3.91 -18.70
N ILE A 28 5.26 4.51 -17.51
CA ILE A 28 3.99 4.69 -16.80
C ILE A 28 3.10 5.68 -17.54
N GLN A 29 3.65 6.80 -18.01
CA GLN A 29 2.93 7.78 -18.82
C GLN A 29 2.33 7.15 -20.09
N ARG A 30 3.00 6.16 -20.69
CA ARG A 30 2.47 5.40 -21.84
C ARG A 30 1.44 4.34 -21.43
N TRP A 31 1.71 3.58 -20.37
CA TRP A 31 0.89 2.42 -20.00
C TRP A 31 -0.41 2.80 -19.32
N TYR A 32 -0.42 3.81 -18.45
CA TYR A 32 -1.61 4.16 -17.67
C TYR A 32 -2.79 4.57 -18.56
N PRO A 33 -2.64 5.50 -19.53
CA PRO A 33 -3.68 5.80 -20.50
C PRO A 33 -4.18 4.56 -21.25
N ALA A 34 -3.27 3.72 -21.73
CA ALA A 34 -3.62 2.50 -22.45
C ALA A 34 -4.42 1.49 -21.60
N ARG A 35 -4.26 1.51 -20.26
CA ARG A 35 -5.01 0.68 -19.32
C ARG A 35 -6.34 1.29 -18.89
N VAL A 36 -6.45 2.62 -18.90
CA VAL A 36 -7.68 3.34 -18.54
C VAL A 36 -8.66 3.42 -19.72
N ARG A 37 -8.20 3.59 -20.96
CA ARG A 37 -9.08 3.64 -22.15
C ARG A 37 -10.07 2.47 -22.24
N PRO A 38 -9.66 1.19 -22.05
CA PRO A 38 -10.61 0.08 -22.04
C PRO A 38 -11.64 0.16 -20.92
N PHE A 39 -11.28 0.74 -19.77
CA PHE A 39 -12.17 0.93 -18.64
C PHE A 39 -13.20 2.03 -18.90
N LEU A 40 -12.81 3.16 -19.50
CA LEU A 40 -13.75 4.20 -19.91
C LEU A 40 -14.74 3.70 -20.98
N ASN A 41 -14.24 2.92 -21.96
CA ASN A 41 -15.10 2.27 -22.94
C ASN A 41 -16.08 1.27 -22.28
N TYR A 42 -15.62 0.53 -21.26
CA TYR A 42 -16.52 -0.32 -20.47
C TYR A 42 -17.60 0.51 -19.76
N CYS A 43 -17.25 1.63 -19.13
CA CYS A 43 -18.23 2.51 -18.49
C CYS A 43 -19.28 2.99 -19.50
N ARG A 44 -18.85 3.51 -20.65
CA ARG A 44 -19.75 3.97 -21.71
C ARG A 44 -20.70 2.88 -22.21
N ARG A 45 -20.18 1.68 -22.47
CA ARG A 45 -20.99 0.55 -22.97
C ARG A 45 -22.04 0.07 -21.96
N ASN A 46 -21.84 0.34 -20.67
CA ASN A 46 -22.78 -0.02 -19.62
C ASN A 46 -23.58 1.19 -19.10
N GLY A 47 -23.53 2.34 -19.79
CA GLY A 47 -24.25 3.55 -19.38
C GLY A 47 -23.76 4.15 -18.06
N LEU A 48 -22.53 3.84 -17.63
CA LEU A 48 -21.95 4.32 -16.39
C LEU A 48 -21.20 5.63 -16.61
N SER A 49 -21.45 6.63 -15.76
CA SER A 49 -20.61 7.82 -15.65
C SER A 49 -19.40 7.51 -14.76
N ILE A 50 -18.24 8.09 -15.08
CA ILE A 50 -16.99 7.82 -14.34
C ILE A 50 -17.07 8.32 -12.88
N GLU A 51 -17.89 9.35 -12.65
CA GLU A 51 -18.18 9.96 -11.36
C GLU A 51 -18.99 9.04 -10.45
N THR A 52 -19.85 8.18 -11.02
CA THR A 52 -20.76 7.28 -10.29
C THR A 52 -20.25 5.84 -10.20
N VAL A 53 -19.05 5.55 -10.72
CA VAL A 53 -18.42 4.22 -10.63
C VAL A 53 -18.24 3.82 -9.16
N VAL A 54 -18.70 2.60 -8.83
CA VAL A 54 -18.48 1.92 -7.55
C VAL A 54 -17.48 0.77 -7.67
N SER A 55 -17.00 0.24 -6.54
CA SER A 55 -15.96 -0.80 -6.53
C SER A 55 -16.41 -2.09 -7.23
N GLY A 56 -17.71 -2.38 -7.21
CA GLY A 56 -18.35 -3.47 -7.96
C GLY A 56 -18.11 -3.39 -9.47
N HIS A 57 -18.26 -2.21 -10.08
CA HIS A 57 -18.07 -1.99 -11.52
C HIS A 57 -16.62 -2.26 -11.94
N VAL A 58 -15.65 -1.79 -11.16
CA VAL A 58 -14.22 -2.05 -11.42
C VAL A 58 -13.94 -3.56 -11.34
N THR A 59 -14.51 -4.25 -10.36
CA THR A 59 -14.35 -5.71 -10.21
C THR A 59 -14.94 -6.47 -11.41
N GLN A 60 -16.12 -6.08 -11.89
CA GLN A 60 -16.77 -6.68 -13.06
C GLN A 60 -15.95 -6.45 -14.34
N PHE A 61 -15.45 -5.22 -14.54
CA PHE A 61 -14.53 -4.91 -15.63
C PHE A 61 -13.29 -5.81 -15.62
N LEU A 62 -12.61 -5.92 -14.48
CA LEU A 62 -11.39 -6.72 -14.34
C LEU A 62 -11.65 -8.21 -14.60
N ARG A 63 -12.76 -8.76 -14.11
CA ARG A 63 -13.19 -10.14 -14.41
C ARG A 63 -13.41 -10.35 -15.90
N GLY A 64 -14.08 -9.41 -16.57
CA GLY A 64 -14.31 -9.44 -18.01
C GLY A 64 -13.00 -9.42 -18.81
N GLN A 65 -12.07 -8.52 -18.45
CA GLN A 65 -10.77 -8.43 -19.10
C GLN A 65 -9.92 -9.69 -18.88
N TYR A 66 -9.94 -10.25 -17.67
CA TYR A 66 -9.24 -11.50 -17.35
C TYR A 66 -9.75 -12.67 -18.19
N ARG A 67 -11.07 -12.83 -18.32
CA ARG A 67 -11.69 -13.86 -19.17
C ARG A 67 -11.23 -13.74 -20.63
N ARG A 68 -11.21 -12.51 -21.18
CA ARG A 68 -10.73 -12.25 -22.55
C ARG A 68 -9.25 -12.57 -22.71
N SER A 69 -8.42 -12.21 -21.74
CA SER A 69 -6.99 -12.52 -21.77
C SER A 69 -6.72 -14.03 -21.66
N ARG A 70 -7.51 -14.75 -20.83
CA ARG A 70 -7.36 -16.20 -20.66
C ARG A 70 -7.71 -16.99 -21.92
N LYS A 71 -8.62 -16.48 -22.75
CA LYS A 71 -8.90 -17.05 -24.08
C LYS A 71 -7.71 -16.94 -25.04
N ARG A 72 -6.85 -15.92 -24.87
CA ARG A 72 -5.67 -15.69 -25.73
C ARG A 72 -4.41 -16.34 -25.18
N ASN A 73 -4.33 -16.52 -23.87
CA ASN A 73 -3.20 -17.15 -23.19
C ASN A 73 -3.72 -17.97 -22.02
N SER A 74 -3.58 -19.29 -22.11
CA SER A 74 -4.02 -20.24 -21.09
C SER A 74 -3.20 -20.16 -19.80
N ASN A 75 -1.95 -19.67 -19.87
CA ASN A 75 -1.01 -19.61 -18.75
C ASN A 75 -1.02 -18.23 -18.06
N LEU A 76 -2.19 -17.80 -17.58
CA LEU A 76 -2.31 -16.57 -16.78
C LEU A 76 -2.25 -16.86 -15.28
N PRO A 77 -1.58 -15.99 -14.49
CA PRO A 77 -1.62 -16.09 -13.05
C PRO A 77 -3.04 -15.85 -12.53
N PRO A 78 -3.37 -16.29 -11.30
CA PRO A 78 -4.68 -16.07 -10.69
C PRO A 78 -5.14 -14.61 -10.77
N LEU A 79 -6.45 -14.37 -10.92
CA LEU A 79 -7.04 -13.04 -11.10
C LEU A 79 -6.51 -12.00 -10.09
N GLN A 80 -6.36 -12.40 -8.82
CA GLN A 80 -5.88 -11.54 -7.74
C GLN A 80 -4.47 -11.01 -8.00
N GLN A 81 -3.60 -11.83 -8.58
CA GLN A 81 -2.30 -11.39 -9.04
C GLN A 81 -2.48 -10.59 -10.32
N TRP A 82 -3.06 -11.16 -11.37
CA TRP A 82 -3.17 -10.53 -12.69
C TRP A 82 -3.73 -9.09 -12.70
N ARG A 83 -4.70 -8.79 -11.83
CA ARG A 83 -5.40 -7.50 -11.81
C ARG A 83 -4.50 -6.29 -11.53
N HIS A 84 -3.33 -6.47 -10.89
CA HIS A 84 -2.42 -5.35 -10.57
C HIS A 84 -2.00 -4.55 -11.81
N ARG A 85 -2.05 -5.19 -12.99
CA ARG A 85 -1.73 -4.60 -14.29
C ARG A 85 -2.69 -3.47 -14.71
N TYR A 86 -3.88 -3.41 -14.11
CA TYR A 86 -4.92 -2.42 -14.41
C TYR A 86 -5.26 -1.54 -13.20
N THR A 87 -5.28 -2.11 -11.99
CA THR A 87 -5.80 -1.43 -10.80
C THR A 87 -5.06 -0.14 -10.47
N GLY A 88 -3.75 -0.06 -10.68
CA GLY A 88 -2.99 1.18 -10.41
C GLY A 88 -3.48 2.37 -11.24
N ALA A 89 -3.59 2.18 -12.56
CA ALA A 89 -4.03 3.21 -13.48
C ALA A 89 -5.50 3.60 -13.28
N ILE A 90 -6.38 2.61 -13.11
CA ILE A 90 -7.82 2.84 -12.90
C ILE A 90 -8.07 3.57 -11.58
N ASN A 91 -7.44 3.12 -10.50
CA ASN A 91 -7.59 3.78 -9.19
C ASN A 91 -7.07 5.21 -9.22
N MET A 92 -5.97 5.48 -9.94
CA MET A 92 -5.45 6.85 -10.10
C MET A 92 -6.42 7.74 -10.88
N MET A 93 -6.96 7.26 -12.00
CA MET A 93 -7.99 8.00 -12.73
C MET A 93 -9.20 8.31 -11.84
N LEU A 94 -9.70 7.31 -11.10
CA LEU A 94 -10.84 7.50 -10.21
C LEU A 94 -10.54 8.48 -9.06
N ARG A 95 -9.31 8.52 -8.54
CA ARG A 95 -8.88 9.57 -7.59
C ARG A 95 -8.88 10.96 -8.22
N LEU A 96 -8.40 11.11 -9.45
CA LEU A 96 -8.37 12.41 -10.15
C LEU A 96 -9.76 12.97 -10.48
N VAL A 97 -10.76 12.08 -10.60
CA VAL A 97 -12.15 12.46 -10.85
C VAL A 97 -12.90 12.69 -9.54
N ARG A 98 -12.79 11.77 -8.57
CA ARG A 98 -13.61 11.75 -7.35
C ARG A 98 -12.93 12.33 -6.11
N GLY A 99 -11.66 12.69 -6.19
CA GLY A 99 -10.83 13.13 -5.06
C GLY A 99 -10.36 11.99 -4.14
N ALA A 100 -11.22 11.01 -3.85
CA ALA A 100 -10.90 9.84 -3.04
C ALA A 100 -11.32 8.54 -3.74
N TRP A 101 -10.47 7.51 -3.67
CA TRP A 101 -10.77 6.17 -4.17
C TRP A 101 -9.90 5.09 -3.51
N PRO A 102 -10.44 3.90 -3.18
CA PRO A 102 -11.83 3.48 -3.35
C PRO A 102 -12.78 4.23 -2.42
N VAL A 103 -13.95 4.60 -2.93
CA VAL A 103 -15.04 5.07 -2.07
C VAL A 103 -15.71 3.82 -1.51
N PRO A 104 -15.86 3.68 -0.18
CA PRO A 104 -16.63 2.57 0.39
C PRO A 104 -18.04 2.63 -0.17
N ASP A 105 -18.47 1.57 -0.87
CA ASP A 105 -19.86 1.45 -1.31
C ASP A 105 -20.76 1.45 -0.06
N PRO A 106 -21.96 2.03 -0.06
CA PRO A 106 -22.85 1.95 1.10
C PRO A 106 -23.10 0.48 1.49
N PRO A 107 -23.31 0.17 2.79
CA PRO A 107 -23.56 -1.20 3.20
C PRO A 107 -24.80 -1.74 2.47
N SER A 108 -24.67 -2.94 1.90
CA SER A 108 -25.73 -3.56 1.08
C SER A 108 -26.91 -4.02 1.93
N ASN A 109 -26.69 -4.21 3.23
CA ASN A 109 -27.65 -4.66 4.22
C ASN A 109 -27.24 -4.20 5.64
N ALA A 110 -28.14 -4.36 6.60
CA ALA A 110 -27.93 -3.94 7.98
C ALA A 110 -26.72 -4.62 8.63
N ILE A 111 -26.47 -5.90 8.31
CA ILE A 111 -25.34 -6.65 8.91
C ILE A 111 -23.99 -6.16 8.40
N GLU A 112 -23.88 -5.80 7.13
CA GLU A 112 -22.68 -5.17 6.59
C GLU A 112 -22.43 -3.80 7.23
N GLY A 113 -23.49 -3.04 7.49
CA GLY A 113 -23.42 -1.78 8.25
C GLY A 113 -22.83 -2.03 9.64
N PHE A 114 -23.43 -2.97 10.37
CA PHE A 114 -22.97 -3.37 11.70
C PHE A 114 -21.50 -3.83 11.72
N HIS A 115 -21.07 -4.61 10.72
CA HIS A 115 -19.66 -5.04 10.62
C HIS A 115 -18.70 -3.87 10.46
N ARG A 116 -19.08 -2.88 9.66
CA ARG A 116 -18.27 -1.68 9.43
C ARG A 116 -18.20 -0.82 10.68
N ASP A 117 -19.29 -0.69 11.42
CA ASP A 117 -19.33 0.05 12.68
C ASP A 117 -18.36 -0.55 13.70
N ILE A 118 -18.39 -1.88 13.90
CA ILE A 118 -17.43 -2.58 14.75
C ILE A 118 -15.98 -2.33 14.29
N VAL A 119 -15.72 -2.37 12.98
CA VAL A 119 -14.37 -2.16 12.46
C VAL A 119 -13.90 -0.71 12.64
N MET A 120 -14.81 0.27 12.59
CA MET A 120 -14.51 1.67 12.88
C MET A 120 -14.23 1.89 14.37
N GLU A 121 -15.01 1.27 15.27
CA GLU A 121 -14.76 1.25 16.71
C GLU A 121 -13.39 0.63 17.01
N TYR A 122 -13.07 -0.50 16.34
CA TYR A 122 -11.78 -1.16 16.46
C TYR A 122 -10.62 -0.30 15.95
N ASP A 123 -10.75 0.35 14.79
CA ASP A 123 -9.73 1.25 14.25
C ASP A 123 -9.46 2.44 15.18
N THR A 124 -10.52 2.98 15.79
CA THR A 124 -10.45 4.05 16.81
C THR A 124 -9.69 3.55 18.03
N TRP A 125 -10.00 2.36 18.53
CA TRP A 125 -9.29 1.73 19.64
C TRP A 125 -7.79 1.49 19.33
N LEU A 126 -7.47 1.04 18.11
CA LEU A 126 -6.09 0.86 17.67
C LEU A 126 -5.32 2.19 17.56
N ARG A 127 -6.01 3.28 17.24
CA ARG A 127 -5.43 4.63 17.17
C ARG A 127 -5.18 5.18 18.57
N GLU A 128 -6.22 5.22 19.40
CA GLU A 128 -6.22 6.00 20.65
C GLU A 128 -5.55 5.25 21.78
N LEU A 129 -5.88 3.97 21.96
CA LEU A 129 -5.32 3.19 23.07
C LEU A 129 -3.97 2.56 22.71
N ARG A 130 -3.82 2.11 21.46
CA ARG A 130 -2.60 1.40 21.04
C ARG A 130 -1.58 2.24 20.29
N GLY A 131 -1.94 3.46 19.87
CA GLY A 131 -1.02 4.35 19.16
C GLY A 131 -0.46 3.79 17.84
N LEU A 132 -1.20 2.89 17.17
CA LEU A 132 -0.64 2.19 16.00
C LEU A 132 -0.60 3.08 14.76
N HIS A 133 0.46 2.88 13.95
CA HIS A 133 0.62 3.55 12.66
C HIS A 133 -0.57 3.26 11.71
N PRO A 134 -1.04 4.24 10.90
CA PRO A 134 -2.20 4.08 10.02
C PRO A 134 -2.15 2.86 9.08
N LEU A 135 -0.97 2.50 8.56
CA LEU A 135 -0.82 1.31 7.70
C LEU A 135 -1.08 0.00 8.46
N THR A 136 -0.61 -0.09 9.71
CA THR A 136 -0.85 -1.25 10.57
C THR A 136 -2.32 -1.36 10.93
N ARG A 137 -2.95 -0.22 11.24
CA ARG A 137 -4.39 -0.14 11.50
C ARG A 137 -5.22 -0.58 10.31
N ALA A 138 -4.95 -0.02 9.12
CA ALA A 138 -5.65 -0.39 7.90
C ALA A 138 -5.53 -1.89 7.58
N LYS A 139 -4.35 -2.50 7.82
CA LYS A 139 -4.16 -3.95 7.71
C LYS A 139 -5.04 -4.72 8.69
N ARG A 140 -5.05 -4.33 9.97
CA ARG A 140 -5.83 -4.98 11.02
C ARG A 140 -7.34 -4.83 10.81
N ALA A 141 -7.81 -3.63 10.51
CA ALA A 141 -9.20 -3.33 10.17
C ALA A 141 -9.67 -4.17 8.97
N LYS A 142 -8.84 -4.31 7.94
CA LYS A 142 -9.12 -5.19 6.80
C LYS A 142 -9.26 -6.66 7.22
N HIS A 143 -8.36 -7.17 8.07
CA HIS A 143 -8.46 -8.56 8.54
C HIS A 143 -9.69 -8.78 9.43
N ALA A 144 -10.02 -7.82 10.30
CA ALA A 144 -11.24 -7.83 11.11
C ALA A 144 -12.50 -7.88 10.24
N LEU A 145 -12.60 -6.99 9.24
CA LEU A 145 -13.73 -6.99 8.31
C LEU A 145 -13.83 -8.31 7.52
N GLN A 146 -12.69 -8.85 7.06
CA GLN A 146 -12.67 -10.16 6.38
C GLN A 146 -13.19 -11.30 7.27
N PHE A 147 -12.88 -11.27 8.56
CA PHE A 147 -13.40 -12.24 9.52
C PHE A 147 -14.91 -12.10 9.69
N LEU A 148 -15.42 -10.90 9.99
CA LEU A 148 -16.86 -10.65 10.13
C LEU A 148 -17.64 -11.02 8.86
N THR A 149 -17.12 -10.64 7.68
CA THR A 149 -17.73 -10.98 6.39
C THR A 149 -17.76 -12.50 6.15
N SER A 150 -16.77 -13.25 6.64
CA SER A 150 -16.74 -14.72 6.49
C SER A 150 -17.79 -15.43 7.35
N LEU A 151 -18.18 -14.84 8.47
CA LEU A 151 -19.27 -15.32 9.32
C LEU A 151 -20.64 -15.00 8.71
N GLY A 152 -20.71 -13.91 7.94
CA GLY A 152 -21.92 -13.48 7.24
C GLY A 152 -23.02 -13.12 8.22
N GLN A 153 -24.21 -13.73 8.07
CA GLN A 153 -25.36 -13.47 8.92
C GLN A 153 -25.16 -13.87 10.39
N ARG A 154 -24.19 -14.74 10.66
CA ARG A 154 -23.86 -15.18 12.04
C ARG A 154 -23.06 -14.15 12.84
N ALA A 155 -22.54 -13.11 12.18
CA ALA A 155 -21.88 -12.00 12.86
C ALA A 155 -22.86 -10.84 13.11
N ASP A 156 -24.07 -11.16 13.56
CA ASP A 156 -25.02 -10.21 14.12
C ASP A 156 -24.74 -10.03 15.64
N PRO A 157 -25.41 -9.10 16.34
CA PRO A 157 -25.15 -8.86 17.76
C PRO A 157 -25.25 -10.12 18.62
N GLN A 158 -26.17 -11.03 18.29
CA GLN A 158 -26.40 -12.21 19.11
C GLN A 158 -25.48 -13.38 18.76
N GLY A 159 -25.18 -13.58 17.48
CA GLY A 159 -24.21 -14.57 17.02
C GLY A 159 -22.79 -14.25 17.50
N LEU A 160 -22.40 -12.97 17.55
CA LEU A 160 -21.12 -12.58 18.16
C LEU A 160 -21.04 -12.89 19.66
N LYS A 161 -22.16 -12.78 20.39
CA LYS A 161 -22.20 -13.11 21.82
C LYS A 161 -21.86 -14.58 22.09
N TYR A 162 -22.29 -15.46 21.19
CA TYR A 162 -22.09 -16.91 21.25
C TYR A 162 -21.04 -17.43 20.26
N LEU A 163 -20.13 -16.56 19.81
CA LEU A 163 -19.05 -16.92 18.89
C LEU A 163 -18.25 -18.10 19.45
N SER A 164 -18.05 -19.12 18.62
CA SER A 164 -17.44 -20.39 19.05
C SER A 164 -16.03 -20.58 18.48
N VAL A 165 -15.24 -21.44 19.13
CA VAL A 165 -13.91 -21.84 18.62
C VAL A 165 -14.01 -22.48 17.23
N HIS A 166 -15.08 -23.24 16.98
CA HIS A 166 -15.32 -23.86 15.68
C HIS A 166 -15.36 -22.85 14.53
N GLU A 167 -15.93 -21.66 14.76
CA GLU A 167 -16.02 -20.60 13.75
C GLU A 167 -14.68 -19.92 13.50
N LEU A 168 -13.88 -19.76 14.57
CA LEU A 168 -12.50 -19.26 14.46
C LEU A 168 -11.64 -20.23 13.65
N ASP A 169 -11.73 -21.53 13.94
CA ASP A 169 -10.99 -22.57 13.23
C ASP A 169 -11.42 -22.68 11.77
N ALA A 170 -12.73 -22.62 11.49
CA ALA A 170 -13.25 -22.61 10.12
C ALA A 170 -12.71 -21.41 9.32
N TYR A 171 -12.71 -20.22 9.92
CA TYR A 171 -12.15 -19.03 9.29
C TYR A 171 -10.64 -19.15 9.04
N LEU A 172 -9.87 -19.58 10.04
CA LEU A 172 -8.43 -19.74 9.90
C LEU A 172 -8.09 -20.79 8.85
N LYS A 173 -8.79 -21.94 8.84
CA LYS A 173 -8.66 -22.97 7.79
C LYS A 173 -8.93 -22.38 6.42
N GLN A 174 -10.00 -21.60 6.24
CA GLN A 174 -10.33 -21.01 4.93
C GLN A 174 -9.28 -19.96 4.49
N CYS A 175 -8.86 -19.10 5.41
CA CYS A 175 -8.12 -17.90 5.06
C CYS A 175 -6.60 -18.08 5.03
N CYS A 176 -6.10 -19.19 5.59
CA CYS A 176 -4.68 -19.52 5.65
C CYS A 176 -4.21 -20.52 4.58
N VAL A 177 -5.10 -21.05 3.73
CA VAL A 177 -4.72 -21.96 2.64
C VAL A 177 -3.69 -21.32 1.72
N GLY A 178 -2.57 -22.03 1.50
CA GLY A 178 -1.49 -21.61 0.61
C GLY A 178 -0.64 -20.44 1.16
N LEU A 179 -0.81 -20.04 2.41
CA LEU A 179 -0.01 -18.99 3.03
C LEU A 179 1.27 -19.53 3.66
N ARG A 180 2.32 -18.71 3.67
CA ARG A 180 3.55 -18.98 4.42
C ARG A 180 3.29 -18.91 5.91
N ARG A 181 4.04 -19.67 6.72
CA ARG A 181 3.91 -19.69 8.19
C ARG A 181 3.92 -18.30 8.83
N ALA A 182 4.83 -17.41 8.42
CA ALA A 182 4.87 -16.02 8.90
C ALA A 182 3.59 -15.22 8.57
N SER A 183 2.97 -15.49 7.42
CA SER A 183 1.69 -14.86 7.06
C SER A 183 0.51 -15.43 7.84
N ILE A 184 0.56 -16.71 8.21
CA ILE A 184 -0.42 -17.34 9.11
C ILE A 184 -0.27 -16.73 10.51
N GLU A 185 0.96 -16.62 11.02
CA GLU A 185 1.27 -15.98 12.30
C GLU A 185 0.69 -14.56 12.35
N ASP A 186 0.99 -13.72 11.36
CA ASP A 186 0.46 -12.35 11.29
C ASP A 186 -1.07 -12.29 11.29
N ARG A 187 -1.74 -13.21 10.57
CA ARG A 187 -3.20 -13.34 10.59
C ARG A 187 -3.72 -13.70 11.98
N THR A 188 -3.11 -14.67 12.64
CA THR A 188 -3.53 -15.06 14.00
C THR A 188 -3.31 -13.95 15.01
N VAL A 189 -2.21 -13.18 14.91
CA VAL A 189 -1.98 -12.00 15.77
C VAL A 189 -3.05 -10.94 15.54
N CYS A 190 -3.40 -10.66 14.28
CA CYS A 190 -4.46 -9.71 13.96
C CYS A 190 -5.83 -10.17 14.47
N LEU A 191 -6.16 -11.46 14.33
CA LEU A 191 -7.42 -12.03 14.83
C LEU A 191 -7.50 -11.99 16.35
N ARG A 192 -6.42 -12.40 17.05
CA ARG A 192 -6.33 -12.32 18.52
C ARG A 192 -6.59 -10.91 19.02
N ASP A 193 -5.97 -9.92 18.38
CA ASP A 193 -6.16 -8.54 18.80
C ASP A 193 -7.58 -8.01 18.59
N PHE A 194 -8.21 -8.43 17.49
CA PHE A 194 -9.60 -8.09 17.21
C PHE A 194 -10.57 -8.77 18.20
N LEU A 195 -10.35 -10.06 18.52
CA LEU A 195 -11.16 -10.78 19.52
C LEU A 195 -11.05 -10.14 20.91
N ARG A 196 -9.86 -9.66 21.31
CA ARG A 196 -9.72 -8.89 22.57
C ARG A 196 -10.53 -7.61 22.55
N HIS A 197 -10.58 -6.92 21.42
CA HIS A 197 -11.42 -5.73 21.28
C HIS A 197 -12.90 -6.09 21.42
N LEU A 198 -13.38 -7.13 20.74
CA LEU A 198 -14.77 -7.59 20.85
C LEU A 198 -15.16 -7.97 22.28
N TRP A 199 -14.27 -8.65 23.00
CA TRP A 199 -14.52 -9.00 24.40
C TRP A 199 -14.54 -7.76 25.30
N ARG A 200 -13.58 -6.84 25.13
CA ARG A 200 -13.51 -5.59 25.90
C ARG A 200 -14.70 -4.66 25.68
N THR A 201 -15.32 -4.70 24.49
CA THR A 201 -16.54 -3.94 24.18
C THR A 201 -17.82 -4.71 24.49
N GLY A 202 -17.74 -5.89 25.10
CA GLY A 202 -18.88 -6.71 25.50
C GLY A 202 -19.63 -7.37 24.33
N ARG A 203 -19.03 -7.42 23.13
CA ARG A 203 -19.62 -8.05 21.93
C ARG A 203 -19.54 -9.57 21.97
N THR A 204 -18.53 -10.14 22.65
CA THR A 204 -18.42 -11.58 22.92
C THR A 204 -18.60 -11.84 24.41
N ALA A 205 -19.26 -12.93 24.78
CA ALA A 205 -19.48 -13.27 26.20
C ALA A 205 -18.19 -13.68 26.93
N THR A 206 -17.22 -14.25 26.19
CA THR A 206 -15.94 -14.74 26.72
C THR A 206 -14.77 -14.19 25.91
N ASP A 207 -13.58 -14.18 26.50
CA ASP A 207 -12.34 -13.85 25.78
C ASP A 207 -11.88 -15.06 24.96
N LEU A 208 -12.05 -14.98 23.65
CA LEU A 208 -11.62 -16.02 22.70
C LEU A 208 -10.22 -15.77 22.14
N ALA A 209 -9.55 -14.68 22.50
CA ALA A 209 -8.22 -14.39 21.97
C ALA A 209 -7.19 -15.47 22.35
N GLY A 210 -7.36 -16.11 23.51
CA GLY A 210 -6.49 -17.20 23.96
C GLY A 210 -6.66 -18.50 23.16
N THR A 211 -7.81 -18.71 22.50
CA THR A 211 -8.09 -19.96 21.78
C THR A 211 -7.51 -19.98 20.36
N VAL A 212 -7.08 -18.82 19.84
CA VAL A 212 -6.50 -18.71 18.50
C VAL A 212 -5.03 -19.15 18.53
N ILE A 213 -4.80 -20.38 18.06
CA ILE A 213 -3.46 -20.97 17.97
C ILE A 213 -2.83 -20.62 16.61
N GLY A 214 -1.67 -19.97 16.65
CA GLY A 214 -0.84 -19.71 15.47
C GLY A 214 0.36 -20.64 15.38
N PRO A 215 1.03 -20.72 14.22
CA PRO A 215 2.27 -21.46 14.12
C PRO A 215 3.34 -20.83 15.00
N ARG A 216 4.11 -21.65 15.71
CA ARG A 216 5.33 -21.19 16.38
C ARG A 216 6.35 -20.81 15.31
N ILE A 217 6.86 -19.59 15.34
CA ILE A 217 7.93 -19.14 14.46
C ILE A 217 9.19 -19.04 15.33
N TYR A 218 10.21 -19.83 15.00
CA TYR A 218 11.47 -19.76 15.73
C TYR A 218 12.31 -18.61 15.19
N GLU A 219 13.02 -17.92 16.08
CA GLU A 219 13.99 -16.92 15.67
C GLU A 219 15.06 -17.60 14.80
N HIS A 220 15.37 -17.01 13.65
CA HIS A 220 16.32 -17.55 12.66
C HIS A 220 15.96 -18.92 12.04
N GLU A 221 14.68 -19.33 12.02
CA GLU A 221 14.25 -20.58 11.36
C GLU A 221 14.54 -20.61 9.84
N GLY A 222 14.65 -19.43 9.22
CA GLY A 222 14.99 -19.29 7.80
C GLY A 222 16.46 -18.97 7.58
N ILE A 223 17.00 -19.36 6.42
CA ILE A 223 18.34 -18.97 5.99
C ILE A 223 18.39 -17.43 5.90
N PRO A 224 19.29 -16.75 6.63
CA PRO A 224 19.46 -15.31 6.52
C PRO A 224 19.75 -14.93 5.07
N VAL A 225 18.89 -14.09 4.49
CA VAL A 225 19.14 -13.51 3.17
C VAL A 225 20.01 -12.28 3.38
N ALA A 226 21.33 -12.50 3.36
CA ALA A 226 22.32 -11.45 3.37
C ALA A 226 23.00 -11.35 2.00
N LEU A 227 23.19 -10.13 1.52
CA LEU A 227 24.05 -9.89 0.35
C LEU A 227 25.50 -9.97 0.80
N ARG A 228 26.35 -10.59 -0.01
CA ARG A 228 27.80 -10.55 0.21
C ARG A 228 28.32 -9.16 -0.09
N THR A 229 29.40 -8.75 0.58
CA THR A 229 30.03 -7.44 0.38
C THR A 229 30.35 -7.21 -1.10
N GLU A 230 30.82 -8.25 -1.81
CA GLU A 230 31.17 -8.16 -3.23
C GLU A 230 29.94 -7.90 -4.11
N ASP A 231 28.78 -8.46 -3.75
CA ASP A 231 27.53 -8.23 -4.48
C ASP A 231 27.01 -6.81 -4.25
N VAL A 232 27.13 -6.29 -3.03
CA VAL A 232 26.80 -4.89 -2.71
C VAL A 232 27.71 -3.95 -3.51
N THR A 233 29.02 -4.18 -3.50
CA THR A 233 29.99 -3.39 -4.28
C THR A 233 29.64 -3.42 -5.77
N ARG A 234 29.36 -4.60 -6.33
CA ARG A 234 28.99 -4.73 -7.75
C ARG A 234 27.73 -3.93 -8.10
N VAL A 235 26.71 -3.97 -7.25
CA VAL A 235 25.46 -3.20 -7.45
C VAL A 235 25.72 -1.70 -7.38
N LEU A 236 26.53 -1.24 -6.42
CA LEU A 236 26.92 0.17 -6.30
C LEU A 236 27.74 0.63 -7.52
N GLU A 237 28.68 -0.18 -8.02
CA GLU A 237 29.47 0.15 -9.20
C GLU A 237 28.63 0.27 -10.48
N VAL A 238 27.66 -0.63 -10.67
CA VAL A 238 26.76 -0.58 -11.83
C VAL A 238 25.91 0.68 -11.79
N THR A 239 25.31 0.99 -10.63
CA THR A 239 24.46 2.18 -10.49
C THR A 239 25.25 3.48 -10.53
N ARG A 240 26.48 3.50 -10.01
CA ARG A 240 27.40 4.66 -10.10
C ARG A 240 27.74 5.05 -11.54
N LYS A 241 27.79 4.08 -12.46
CA LYS A 241 28.09 4.31 -13.88
C LYS A 241 26.88 4.82 -14.68
N ASP A 242 25.66 4.65 -14.16
CA ASP A 242 24.44 5.14 -14.80
C ASP A 242 24.22 6.63 -14.46
N LEU A 243 24.56 7.49 -15.41
CA LEU A 243 24.42 8.95 -15.28
C LEU A 243 23.01 9.46 -15.63
N SER A 244 22.06 8.57 -15.91
CA SER A 244 20.66 8.97 -16.08
C SER A 244 20.08 9.49 -14.75
N PRO A 245 18.99 10.29 -14.79
CA PRO A 245 18.35 10.73 -13.56
C PRO A 245 17.91 9.60 -12.63
N VAL A 246 17.55 8.44 -13.20
CA VAL A 246 17.20 7.23 -12.44
C VAL A 246 18.44 6.60 -11.82
N GLY A 247 19.52 6.45 -12.58
CA GLY A 247 20.79 5.91 -12.07
C GLY A 247 21.38 6.72 -10.93
N LEU A 248 21.39 8.05 -11.06
CA LEU A 248 21.86 8.96 -10.01
C LEU A 248 21.02 8.84 -8.73
N ARG A 249 19.69 8.74 -8.87
CA ARG A 249 18.79 8.52 -7.72
C ARG A 249 19.06 7.17 -7.06
N ASP A 250 19.12 6.13 -7.87
CA ASP A 250 19.25 4.76 -7.39
C ASP A 250 20.61 4.56 -6.70
N TYR A 251 21.70 5.15 -7.23
CA TYR A 251 23.01 5.15 -6.56
C TYR A 251 23.00 5.90 -5.23
N ALA A 252 22.33 7.06 -5.14
CA ALA A 252 22.18 7.79 -3.87
C ALA A 252 21.41 6.97 -2.82
N ILE A 253 20.28 6.37 -3.21
CA ILE A 253 19.49 5.48 -2.34
C ILE A 253 20.34 4.30 -1.86
N LEU A 254 20.98 3.59 -2.79
CA LEU A 254 21.72 2.37 -2.47
C LEU A 254 22.93 2.66 -1.59
N SER A 255 23.62 3.78 -1.82
CA SER A 255 24.75 4.23 -0.98
C SER A 255 24.30 4.53 0.45
N LEU A 256 23.15 5.17 0.63
CA LEU A 256 22.56 5.40 1.97
C LEU A 256 22.17 4.09 2.66
N LEU A 257 21.54 3.16 1.93
CA LEU A 257 21.12 1.86 2.45
C LEU A 257 22.32 1.00 2.87
N SER A 258 23.34 0.89 2.03
CA SER A 258 24.51 0.05 2.28
C SER A 258 25.41 0.61 3.38
N THR A 259 25.53 1.94 3.46
CA THR A 259 26.48 2.58 4.39
C THR A 259 25.92 2.72 5.80
N TYR A 260 24.66 3.14 5.94
CA TYR A 260 24.05 3.42 7.24
C TYR A 260 23.04 2.36 7.70
N GLY A 261 22.74 1.35 6.87
CA GLY A 261 21.76 0.31 7.20
C GLY A 261 20.33 0.84 7.36
N LEU A 262 20.00 1.95 6.70
CA LEU A 262 18.68 2.56 6.79
C LEU A 262 17.60 1.64 6.23
N ARG A 263 16.40 1.72 6.78
CA ARG A 263 15.23 1.09 6.19
C ARG A 263 14.81 1.85 4.94
N ALA A 264 14.23 1.16 3.96
CA ALA A 264 13.70 1.79 2.75
C ALA A 264 12.73 2.95 3.07
N ALA A 265 11.88 2.80 4.09
CA ALA A 265 10.98 3.86 4.52
C ALA A 265 11.71 5.06 5.16
N GLU A 266 12.89 4.87 5.76
CA GLU A 266 13.69 5.97 6.31
C GLU A 266 14.34 6.76 5.18
N VAL A 267 14.89 6.09 4.16
CA VAL A 267 15.49 6.74 2.98
C VAL A 267 14.44 7.51 2.16
N VAL A 268 13.28 6.90 1.89
CA VAL A 268 12.21 7.56 1.12
C VAL A 268 11.64 8.77 1.86
N ASN A 269 11.70 8.79 3.20
CA ASN A 269 11.20 9.92 3.98
C ASN A 269 12.26 10.96 4.33
N LEU A 270 13.51 10.76 3.92
CA LEU A 270 14.60 11.69 4.17
C LEU A 270 14.34 13.01 3.44
N ARG A 271 14.67 14.14 4.06
CA ARG A 271 14.51 15.48 3.50
C ARG A 271 15.87 16.17 3.35
N LEU A 272 15.94 17.20 2.51
CA LEU A 272 17.19 17.99 2.38
C LEU A 272 17.57 18.67 3.70
N GLU A 273 16.59 19.09 4.51
CA GLU A 273 16.79 19.66 5.85
C GLU A 273 17.35 18.67 6.87
N ASP A 274 17.29 17.37 6.57
CA ASP A 274 17.87 16.33 7.42
C ASP A 274 19.39 16.18 7.21
N ILE A 275 19.97 16.90 6.24
CA ILE A 275 21.40 16.89 5.98
C ILE A 275 22.00 18.26 6.33
N ASP A 276 22.80 18.29 7.38
CA ASP A 276 23.62 19.44 7.74
C ASP A 276 24.99 19.32 7.08
N TRP A 277 25.13 19.91 5.89
CA TRP A 277 26.37 19.95 5.12
C TRP A 277 27.50 20.74 5.80
N ARG A 278 27.19 21.62 6.76
CA ARG A 278 28.21 22.42 7.46
C ARG A 278 28.83 21.64 8.61
N ARG A 279 28.04 20.74 9.22
CA ARG A 279 28.46 19.91 10.35
C ARG A 279 28.73 18.46 9.97
N ASP A 280 28.68 18.14 8.68
CA ASP A 280 28.75 16.77 8.15
C ASP A 280 27.85 15.82 8.95
N MET A 281 26.56 16.13 9.02
CA MET A 281 25.60 15.39 9.84
C MET A 281 24.35 15.00 9.05
N LEU A 282 23.90 13.76 9.26
CA LEU A 282 22.68 13.19 8.74
C LEU A 282 21.71 12.88 9.89
N ARG A 283 20.54 13.50 9.88
CA ARG A 283 19.46 13.22 10.82
C ARG A 283 18.49 12.20 10.25
N VAL A 284 18.37 11.04 10.88
CA VAL A 284 17.47 9.96 10.47
C VAL A 284 16.25 9.92 11.38
N ARG A 285 15.05 10.05 10.79
CA ARG A 285 13.77 9.94 11.52
C ARG A 285 13.25 8.52 11.44
N HIS A 286 13.21 7.80 12.55
CA HIS A 286 12.83 6.40 12.60
C HIS A 286 11.30 6.23 12.56
N THR A 287 10.81 5.69 11.45
CA THR A 287 9.37 5.50 11.20
C THR A 287 8.68 4.54 12.17
N LYS A 288 9.41 3.60 12.78
CA LYS A 288 8.85 2.59 13.70
C LYS A 288 8.75 3.09 15.15
N THR A 289 9.72 3.87 15.61
CA THR A 289 9.83 4.32 17.00
C THR A 289 9.40 5.76 17.20
N GLY A 290 9.37 6.56 16.12
CA GLY A 290 9.13 8.01 16.20
C GLY A 290 10.31 8.81 16.74
N THR A 291 11.47 8.16 16.96
CA THR A 291 12.70 8.80 17.44
C THR A 291 13.58 9.26 16.28
N SER A 292 14.59 10.08 16.56
CA SER A 292 15.61 10.48 15.59
C SER A 292 17.01 10.10 16.04
N SER A 293 17.86 9.74 15.09
CA SER A 293 19.30 9.55 15.30
C SER A 293 20.09 10.56 14.47
N GLU A 294 21.21 11.03 15.00
CA GLU A 294 22.17 11.85 14.28
C GLU A 294 23.40 11.00 13.96
N LEU A 295 23.75 10.94 12.68
CA LEU A 295 24.84 10.13 12.15
C LEU A 295 25.82 11.07 11.45
N PRO A 296 27.13 10.77 11.45
CA PRO A 296 28.08 11.51 10.63
C PRO A 296 27.74 11.31 9.14
N LEU A 297 27.75 12.40 8.37
CA LEU A 297 27.59 12.36 6.92
C LEU A 297 28.91 11.93 6.28
N LEU A 298 29.02 10.64 6.01
CA LEU A 298 30.12 10.08 5.25
C LEU A 298 30.13 10.58 3.80
N ARG A 299 31.35 10.80 3.30
CA ARG A 299 31.62 11.44 2.01
C ARG A 299 30.93 10.76 0.83
N GLU A 300 31.00 9.44 0.71
CA GLU A 300 30.46 8.73 -0.46
C GLU A 300 28.92 8.86 -0.58
N PRO A 301 28.11 8.56 0.46
CA PRO A 301 26.68 8.84 0.41
C PRO A 301 26.35 10.32 0.25
N GLY A 302 27.11 11.22 0.90
CA GLY A 302 26.93 12.67 0.78
C GLY A 302 27.12 13.18 -0.66
N GLU A 303 28.22 12.78 -1.32
CA GLU A 303 28.48 13.11 -2.72
C GLU A 303 27.45 12.49 -3.67
N ALA A 304 26.98 11.27 -3.39
CA ALA A 304 25.96 10.62 -4.20
C ALA A 304 24.63 11.38 -4.13
N VAL A 305 24.21 11.77 -2.93
CA VAL A 305 23.03 12.61 -2.70
C VAL A 305 23.18 13.97 -3.37
N LEU A 306 24.32 14.65 -3.17
CA LEU A 306 24.58 15.96 -3.77
C LEU A 306 24.48 15.90 -5.29
N ARG A 307 25.13 14.92 -5.93
CA ARG A 307 25.06 14.71 -7.38
C ARG A 307 23.64 14.49 -7.89
N TYR A 308 22.83 13.71 -7.16
CA TYR A 308 21.42 13.52 -7.51
C TYR A 308 20.64 14.84 -7.44
N VAL A 309 20.81 15.59 -6.34
CA VAL A 309 20.11 16.86 -6.10
C VAL A 309 20.47 17.91 -7.16
N GLU A 310 21.73 17.99 -7.57
CA GLU A 310 22.20 18.98 -8.55
C GLU A 310 21.83 18.63 -9.99
N LYS A 311 21.90 17.35 -10.38
CA LYS A 311 21.89 16.95 -11.80
C LYS A 311 20.61 16.25 -12.26
N ALA A 312 19.83 15.69 -11.34
CA ALA A 312 18.78 14.73 -11.67
C ALA A 312 17.44 14.99 -11.00
N ARG A 313 17.42 15.70 -9.87
CA ARG A 313 16.18 16.01 -9.16
C ARG A 313 15.32 16.92 -10.04
N PRO A 314 14.06 16.53 -10.34
CA PRO A 314 13.14 17.40 -11.07
C PRO A 314 12.96 18.74 -10.34
N PRO A 315 12.84 19.87 -11.07
CA PRO A 315 12.62 21.17 -10.44
C PRO A 315 11.34 21.11 -9.60
N SER A 316 11.48 21.44 -8.32
CA SER A 316 10.37 21.54 -7.38
C SER A 316 10.12 23.00 -7.04
N VAL A 317 8.84 23.38 -6.98
CA VAL A 317 8.40 24.74 -6.63
C VAL A 317 8.67 25.07 -5.15
N TYR A 318 9.02 24.07 -4.34
CA TYR A 318 9.25 24.22 -2.91
C TYR A 318 10.76 24.18 -2.61
N ARG A 319 11.31 25.34 -2.24
CA ARG A 319 12.59 25.44 -1.51
C ARG A 319 12.41 25.41 0.01
N GLU A 320 11.17 25.42 0.50
CA GLU A 320 10.83 25.52 1.92
C GLU A 320 9.67 24.60 2.32
N ALA A 321 9.67 24.21 3.59
CA ALA A 321 8.75 23.26 4.20
C ALA A 321 7.35 23.86 4.42
N ASP A 322 6.47 23.74 3.43
CA ASP A 322 5.04 23.98 3.63
C ASP A 322 4.27 22.68 3.84
N SER A 323 3.63 22.58 5.00
CA SER A 323 3.07 21.37 5.63
C SER A 323 1.90 20.68 4.89
N LYS A 324 1.59 21.10 3.65
CA LYS A 324 0.45 20.58 2.87
C LYS A 324 0.81 19.93 1.51
N ALA A 325 2.06 19.96 1.07
CA ALA A 325 2.47 19.32 -0.20
C ALA A 325 3.21 17.99 0.02
N LYS A 326 2.47 16.91 0.31
CA LYS A 326 3.00 15.60 0.73
C LYS A 326 3.83 14.81 -0.32
N CYS A 327 4.05 15.32 -1.54
CA CYS A 327 4.76 14.57 -2.58
C CYS A 327 6.14 15.10 -2.99
N ASN A 328 6.61 16.25 -2.48
CA ASN A 328 7.83 16.89 -3.04
C ASN A 328 8.86 17.37 -2.01
N THR A 329 8.69 17.01 -0.73
CA THR A 329 9.62 17.34 0.37
C THR A 329 10.73 16.30 0.54
N TYR A 330 10.61 15.15 -0.14
CA TYR A 330 11.51 14.02 0.03
C TYR A 330 12.73 14.12 -0.87
N LEU A 331 13.84 13.60 -0.36
CA LEU A 331 15.14 13.54 -1.00
C LEU A 331 15.18 12.52 -2.14
N VAL A 332 14.18 11.63 -2.20
CA VAL A 332 14.07 10.48 -3.13
C VAL A 332 12.68 10.36 -3.74
#